data_AF-A0ABD3CES4-F1
#
_entry.id   AF-A0ABD3CES4-F1
#
_cell.length_a   1.000
_cell.length_b   1.000
_cell.length_c   1.000
_cell.angle_alpha   90.00
_cell.angle_beta   90.00
_cell.angle_gamma   90.00
#
_symmetry.space_group_name_H-M   'P 1'
#
loop_
_entity.id
_entity.type
_entity.pdbx_description
1 polymer ?
#
loop_
_entity_poly.entity_id
_entity_poly.type
_entity_poly.pdbx_seq_one_letter_code
_entity_poly.pdbx_strand_id
1 'polypeptide(L)'
;MPGIDEIHGDDAFLVSQTDPVVLELNRLQNQLKEKERELGKAHGEIRALKATEALKDKALEELGSEVKRLEEKLRSTENHLEQKNLDIKKLTDEKKGALAAQYAAEATLRRVYVNQKDDDSVPIELVIAPLEAQLKMHRNEVAALQEDKRALERLTKSKEAALLEAERILRSALERALIVEEVQNQNFELRRQIEICQEENKILDKTNRHKVLEVEKLSQTINELEEAILAGGAAANTIRDYRRQISELNEEKRTLERELARVKVSANRVATVVANEWKDDKDKVMPVRQWLEERRILNAEMQKLKDKLAISDRAVKAESQMKEKLKLRLKILEEGLKNVPNGPKNEKSSHFFGILSTNTRTKKRSTSQPRASTIAKSSMPINGLKEKNASGENLLRKSFWASRNKLIDNSEKENAETNKNAIADDVKGVTTMEIAEIERDDVVSGFLYDRLQKEVMNLRRACDVKENTLYSKDVEIKMLMKKIETLTRAIEVESKKMKREAAIRDKDSTFIKTDEKIRNINSSKRPINTS
;
A
#
# COMPACT_ATOMS: atom_id res chain seq x y z
N MET A 1 -36.60 9.92 -33.94
CA MET A 1 -37.63 9.79 -34.99
C MET A 1 -36.93 9.79 -36.34
N PRO A 2 -36.86 8.66 -37.05
CA PRO A 2 -37.20 7.28 -36.61
C PRO A 2 -36.22 6.77 -35.52
N GLY A 3 -36.28 5.53 -35.00
CA GLY A 3 -37.30 4.47 -35.12
C GLY A 3 -36.71 3.07 -35.33
N ILE A 4 -37.42 2.02 -34.87
CA ILE A 4 -37.12 0.57 -34.95
C ILE A 4 -36.28 -0.01 -33.77
N ASP A 5 -36.96 -0.21 -32.64
CA ASP A 5 -37.37 -1.53 -32.10
C ASP A 5 -36.33 -2.66 -31.96
N GLU A 6 -35.86 -2.87 -30.72
CA GLU A 6 -36.12 -4.04 -29.85
C GLU A 6 -36.39 -5.44 -30.47
N ILE A 7 -35.68 -6.49 -30.00
CA ILE A 7 -36.22 -7.77 -29.47
C ILE A 7 -35.10 -8.74 -28.99
N HIS A 8 -35.42 -9.64 -28.05
CA HIS A 8 -34.56 -10.72 -27.51
C HIS A 8 -34.20 -11.81 -28.54
N GLY A 9 -33.10 -12.51 -28.28
CA GLY A 9 -32.81 -13.84 -28.84
C GLY A 9 -31.66 -14.54 -28.11
N ASP A 10 -31.95 -15.61 -27.38
CA ASP A 10 -30.94 -16.58 -26.95
C ASP A 10 -30.47 -17.38 -28.17
N ASP A 11 -29.16 -17.42 -28.45
CA ASP A 11 -28.57 -18.60 -29.11
C ASP A 11 -27.04 -18.70 -28.95
N ALA A 12 -26.54 -19.92 -29.16
CA ALA A 12 -25.16 -20.33 -29.42
C ALA A 12 -24.06 -20.01 -28.38
N PHE A 13 -23.40 -21.09 -27.94
CA PHE A 13 -22.04 -21.05 -27.38
C PHE A 13 -21.06 -20.48 -28.41
N LEU A 14 -20.76 -19.17 -28.33
CA LEU A 14 -19.59 -18.59 -29.01
C LEU A 14 -18.29 -18.98 -28.29
N VAL A 15 -17.91 -20.26 -28.47
CA VAL A 15 -16.56 -20.75 -28.19
C VAL A 15 -15.59 -19.81 -28.90
N SER A 16 -14.83 -19.05 -28.11
CA SER A 16 -14.06 -17.93 -28.61
C SER A 16 -12.86 -18.42 -29.44
N GLN A 17 -13.07 -18.59 -30.75
CA GLN A 17 -11.99 -18.69 -31.73
C GLN A 17 -11.21 -17.38 -31.70
N THR A 18 -10.24 -17.33 -30.79
CA THR A 18 -9.28 -16.24 -30.71
C THR A 18 -8.47 -16.31 -31.99
N ASP A 19 -8.57 -15.26 -32.80
CA ASP A 19 -7.93 -15.17 -34.11
C ASP A 19 -6.47 -15.64 -34.02
N PRO A 20 -6.04 -16.63 -34.85
CA PRO A 20 -4.65 -17.07 -34.89
C PRO A 20 -3.64 -15.93 -35.04
N VAL A 21 -4.01 -14.84 -35.73
CA VAL A 21 -3.19 -13.62 -35.83
C VAL A 21 -3.05 -12.93 -34.47
N VAL A 22 -4.12 -12.85 -33.67
CA VAL A 22 -4.09 -12.28 -32.31
C VAL A 22 -3.28 -13.17 -31.36
N LEU A 23 -3.33 -14.50 -31.50
CA LEU A 23 -2.50 -15.42 -30.72
C LEU A 23 -1.01 -15.26 -31.05
N GLU A 24 -0.64 -15.22 -32.33
CA GLU A 24 0.76 -15.03 -32.75
C GLU A 24 1.26 -13.62 -32.43
N LEU A 25 0.41 -12.58 -32.51
CA LEU A 25 0.75 -11.23 -32.04
C LEU A 25 1.03 -11.20 -30.53
N ASN A 26 0.24 -11.88 -29.71
CA ASN A 26 0.49 -12.00 -28.27
C ASN A 26 1.81 -12.76 -27.99
N ARG A 27 2.09 -13.83 -28.73
CA ARG A 27 3.36 -14.57 -28.66
C ARG A 27 4.54 -13.68 -29.01
N LEU A 28 4.49 -12.96 -30.13
CA LEU A 28 5.54 -12.05 -30.58
C LEU A 28 5.72 -10.87 -29.60
N GLN A 29 4.64 -10.33 -29.04
CA GLN A 29 4.72 -9.28 -28.02
C GLN A 29 5.37 -9.79 -26.73
N ASN A 30 5.10 -11.04 -26.33
CA ASN A 30 5.75 -11.64 -25.16
C ASN A 30 7.22 -12.01 -25.44
N GLN A 31 7.56 -12.45 -26.64
CA GLN A 31 8.96 -12.61 -27.07
C GLN A 31 9.71 -11.27 -27.10
N LEU A 32 9.07 -10.17 -27.54
CA LEU A 32 9.65 -8.83 -27.48
C LEU A 32 9.94 -8.41 -26.03
N LYS A 33 8.97 -8.55 -25.12
CA LYS A 33 9.15 -8.29 -23.67
C LYS A 33 10.26 -9.14 -23.05
N GLU A 34 10.43 -10.39 -23.50
CA GLU A 34 11.53 -11.25 -23.07
C GLU A 34 12.88 -10.71 -23.57
N LYS A 35 12.98 -10.32 -24.84
CA LYS A 35 14.20 -9.74 -25.42
C LYS A 35 14.54 -8.36 -24.86
N GLU A 36 13.56 -7.55 -24.50
CA GLU A 36 13.75 -6.32 -23.73
C GLU A 36 14.34 -6.61 -22.34
N ARG A 37 13.89 -7.68 -21.67
CA ARG A 37 14.42 -8.10 -20.36
C ARG A 37 15.83 -8.69 -20.46
N GLU A 38 16.11 -9.52 -21.47
CA GLU A 38 17.46 -10.03 -21.78
C GLU A 38 18.42 -8.88 -22.08
N LEU A 39 18.01 -7.91 -22.91
CA LEU A 39 18.79 -6.70 -23.21
C LEU A 39 19.02 -5.87 -21.94
N GLY A 40 18.02 -5.76 -21.07
CA GLY A 40 18.16 -5.13 -19.75
C GLY A 40 19.18 -5.82 -18.84
N LYS A 41 19.18 -7.16 -18.78
CA LYS A 41 20.21 -7.95 -18.08
C LYS A 41 21.60 -7.69 -18.64
N ALA A 42 21.78 -7.85 -19.96
CA ALA A 42 23.06 -7.65 -20.64
C ALA A 42 23.59 -6.22 -20.48
N HIS A 43 22.71 -5.21 -20.50
CA HIS A 43 23.09 -3.82 -20.25
C HIS A 43 23.38 -3.54 -18.75
N GLY A 44 22.86 -4.35 -17.83
CA GLY A 44 23.31 -4.41 -16.44
C GLY A 44 24.73 -4.98 -16.33
N GLU A 45 24.96 -6.16 -16.92
CA GLU A 45 26.25 -6.85 -16.93
C GLU A 45 27.36 -6.00 -17.56
N ILE A 46 27.12 -5.37 -18.73
CA ILE A 46 28.09 -4.46 -19.38
C ILE A 46 28.45 -3.27 -18.47
N ARG A 47 27.52 -2.76 -17.66
CA ARG A 47 27.81 -1.67 -16.71
C ARG A 47 28.60 -2.18 -15.49
N ALA A 48 28.30 -3.38 -15.00
CA ALA A 48 29.08 -4.02 -13.93
C ALA A 48 30.52 -4.33 -14.40
N LEU A 49 30.68 -4.91 -15.60
CA LEU A 49 31.99 -5.20 -16.19
C LEU A 49 32.82 -3.92 -16.33
N LYS A 50 32.26 -2.84 -16.90
CA LYS A 50 32.94 -1.52 -17.01
C LYS A 50 33.33 -0.92 -15.66
N ALA A 51 32.54 -1.13 -14.61
CA ALA A 51 32.92 -0.72 -13.26
C ALA A 51 34.12 -1.54 -12.72
N THR A 52 34.17 -2.85 -12.99
CA THR A 52 35.35 -3.68 -12.63
C THR A 52 36.58 -3.39 -13.50
N GLU A 53 36.37 -2.94 -14.74
CA GLU A 53 37.43 -2.51 -15.67
C GLU A 53 38.09 -1.23 -15.15
N ALA A 54 37.32 -0.19 -14.86
CA ALA A 54 37.83 1.06 -14.27
C ALA A 54 38.56 0.85 -12.93
N LEU A 55 38.13 -0.12 -12.11
CA LEU A 55 38.84 -0.49 -10.87
C LEU A 55 40.18 -1.20 -11.14
N LYS A 56 40.26 -2.04 -12.19
CA LYS A 56 41.52 -2.65 -12.63
C LYS A 56 42.48 -1.62 -13.22
N ASP A 57 41.97 -0.71 -14.05
CA ASP A 57 42.77 0.36 -14.65
C ASP A 57 43.41 1.25 -13.58
N LYS A 58 42.64 1.64 -12.55
CA LYS A 58 43.18 2.38 -11.40
C LYS A 58 44.26 1.59 -10.65
N ALA A 59 44.05 0.28 -10.43
CA ALA A 59 45.06 -0.57 -9.78
C ALA A 59 46.32 -0.77 -10.64
N LEU A 60 46.19 -0.80 -11.98
CA LEU A 60 47.31 -0.84 -12.92
C LEU A 60 48.08 0.48 -12.95
N GLU A 61 47.41 1.63 -12.86
CA GLU A 61 48.05 2.94 -12.79
C GLU A 61 48.78 3.15 -11.45
N GLU A 62 48.17 2.76 -10.33
CA GLU A 62 48.81 2.73 -9.01
C GLU A 62 50.07 1.84 -9.01
N LEU A 63 49.96 0.60 -9.50
CA LEU A 63 51.09 -0.32 -9.61
C LEU A 63 52.18 0.21 -10.56
N GLY A 64 51.78 0.82 -11.68
CA GLY A 64 52.70 1.44 -12.64
C GLY A 64 53.44 2.66 -12.06
N SER A 65 52.83 3.39 -11.13
CA SER A 65 53.50 4.46 -10.38
C SER A 65 54.53 3.93 -9.38
N GLU A 66 54.21 2.84 -8.69
CA GLU A 66 55.13 2.17 -7.74
C GLU A 66 56.32 1.53 -8.46
N VAL A 67 56.11 0.90 -9.62
CA VAL A 67 57.18 0.36 -10.47
C VAL A 67 58.17 1.46 -10.87
N LYS A 68 57.70 2.59 -11.41
CA LYS A 68 58.57 3.74 -11.75
C LYS A 68 59.35 4.24 -10.53
N ARG A 69 58.70 4.30 -9.36
CA ARG A 69 59.33 4.69 -8.08
C ARG A 69 60.34 3.66 -7.57
N LEU A 70 60.30 2.42 -8.03
CA LEU A 70 61.31 1.38 -7.72
C LEU A 70 62.46 1.42 -8.73
N GLU A 71 62.18 1.62 -10.01
CA GLU A 71 63.19 1.83 -11.06
C GLU A 71 64.08 3.05 -10.78
N GLU A 72 63.50 4.16 -10.32
CA GLU A 72 64.28 5.36 -9.96
C GLU A 72 65.16 5.14 -8.73
N LYS A 73 64.65 4.41 -7.71
CA LYS A 73 65.46 4.01 -6.54
C LYS A 73 66.59 3.05 -6.94
N LEU A 74 66.32 2.07 -7.79
CA LEU A 74 67.32 1.14 -8.30
C LEU A 74 68.44 1.90 -9.00
N ARG A 75 68.09 2.77 -9.96
CA ARG A 75 69.05 3.63 -10.69
C ARG A 75 69.87 4.53 -9.77
N SER A 76 69.25 5.07 -8.71
CA SER A 76 69.96 5.84 -7.68
C SER A 76 70.99 4.98 -6.93
N THR A 77 70.64 3.74 -6.57
CA THR A 77 71.58 2.81 -5.92
C THR A 77 72.68 2.29 -6.86
N GLU A 78 72.38 2.06 -8.13
CA GLU A 78 73.36 1.68 -9.16
C GLU A 78 74.41 2.78 -9.35
N ASN A 79 73.97 4.03 -9.55
CA ASN A 79 74.86 5.19 -9.63
C ASN A 79 75.73 5.35 -8.37
N HIS A 80 75.18 5.07 -7.17
CA HIS A 80 75.95 5.12 -5.92
C HIS A 80 77.02 4.02 -5.85
N LEU A 81 76.70 2.80 -6.29
CA LEU A 81 77.65 1.69 -6.34
C LEU A 81 78.75 1.94 -7.38
N GLU A 82 78.43 2.52 -8.54
CA GLU A 82 79.42 2.91 -9.55
C GLU A 82 80.38 3.99 -9.01
N GLN A 83 79.86 5.04 -8.36
CA GLN A 83 80.71 6.03 -7.69
C GLN A 83 81.62 5.39 -6.62
N LYS A 84 81.11 4.44 -5.82
CA LYS A 84 81.92 3.73 -4.82
C LYS A 84 83.03 2.88 -5.47
N ASN A 85 82.78 2.27 -6.62
CA ASN A 85 83.80 1.55 -7.37
C ASN A 85 84.89 2.49 -7.94
N LEU A 86 84.52 3.70 -8.37
CA LEU A 86 85.47 4.74 -8.78
C LEU A 86 86.30 5.24 -7.59
N ASP A 87 85.68 5.49 -6.43
CA ASP A 87 86.36 5.85 -5.18
C ASP A 87 87.40 4.79 -4.78
N ILE A 88 87.03 3.50 -4.81
CA ILE A 88 87.90 2.36 -4.48
C ILE A 88 89.08 2.27 -5.45
N LYS A 89 88.86 2.46 -6.75
CA LYS A 89 89.94 2.47 -7.75
C LYS A 89 90.92 3.61 -7.49
N LYS A 90 90.43 4.83 -7.25
CA LYS A 90 91.23 6.01 -6.92
C LYS A 90 92.09 5.78 -5.67
N LEU A 91 91.49 5.31 -4.57
CA LEU A 91 92.22 4.98 -3.33
C LEU A 91 93.26 3.87 -3.54
N THR A 92 93.00 2.91 -4.44
CA THR A 92 93.94 1.83 -4.77
C THR A 92 95.17 2.36 -5.52
N ASP A 93 94.99 3.32 -6.42
CA ASP A 93 96.09 3.94 -7.17
C ASP A 93 96.85 4.98 -6.32
N GLU A 94 96.15 5.75 -5.47
CA GLU A 94 96.77 6.60 -4.43
C GLU A 94 97.64 5.77 -3.46
N LYS A 95 97.18 4.60 -3.03
CA LYS A 95 97.96 3.67 -2.20
C LYS A 95 99.24 3.18 -2.89
N LYS A 96 99.20 2.90 -4.20
CA LYS A 96 100.41 2.54 -4.98
C LYS A 96 101.38 3.71 -5.03
N GLY A 97 100.88 4.92 -5.28
CA GLY A 97 101.68 6.16 -5.30
C GLY A 97 102.35 6.44 -3.95
N ALA A 98 101.60 6.29 -2.84
CA ALA A 98 102.12 6.47 -1.49
C ALA A 98 103.22 5.44 -1.14
N LEU A 99 103.06 4.17 -1.53
CA LEU A 99 104.09 3.14 -1.34
C LEU A 99 105.35 3.43 -2.19
N ALA A 100 105.19 3.88 -3.44
CA ALA A 100 106.32 4.29 -4.28
C ALA A 100 107.07 5.50 -3.69
N ALA A 101 106.33 6.49 -3.18
CA ALA A 101 106.89 7.65 -2.50
C ALA A 101 107.62 7.27 -1.20
N GLN A 102 107.09 6.30 -0.43
CA GLN A 102 107.73 5.76 0.77
C GLN A 102 109.10 5.13 0.42
N TYR A 103 109.18 4.25 -0.58
CA TYR A 103 110.44 3.66 -1.02
C TYR A 103 111.43 4.72 -1.53
N ALA A 104 110.96 5.74 -2.26
CA ALA A 104 111.80 6.83 -2.74
C ALA A 104 112.34 7.71 -1.59
N ALA A 105 111.53 7.98 -0.57
CA ALA A 105 111.95 8.70 0.63
C ALA A 105 112.97 7.89 1.44
N GLU A 106 112.75 6.59 1.62
CA GLU A 106 113.70 5.71 2.33
C GLU A 106 115.04 5.59 1.60
N ALA A 107 115.02 5.43 0.27
CA ALA A 107 116.22 5.45 -0.57
C ALA A 107 116.93 6.82 -0.58
N THR A 108 116.25 7.90 -0.18
CA THR A 108 116.84 9.23 -0.04
C THR A 108 117.43 9.43 1.36
N LEU A 109 116.74 9.00 2.43
CA LEU A 109 117.30 8.92 3.79
C LEU A 109 118.58 8.09 3.83
N ARG A 110 118.58 6.91 3.20
CA ARG A 110 119.77 6.03 3.07
C ARG A 110 120.95 6.72 2.36
N ARG A 111 120.71 7.70 1.48
CA ARG A 111 121.76 8.51 0.83
C ARG A 111 122.21 9.68 1.70
N VAL A 112 121.29 10.38 2.36
CA VAL A 112 121.63 11.48 3.29
C VAL A 112 122.47 10.97 4.47
N TYR A 113 122.11 9.82 5.05
CA TYR A 113 122.90 9.19 6.14
C TYR A 113 124.31 8.76 5.72
N VAL A 114 124.56 8.50 4.42
CA VAL A 114 125.91 8.20 3.90
C VAL A 114 126.72 9.48 3.69
N ASN A 115 126.06 10.60 3.39
CA ASN A 115 126.68 11.91 3.18
C ASN A 115 126.83 12.73 4.48
N GLN A 116 126.35 12.23 5.64
CA GLN A 116 126.52 12.89 6.95
C GLN A 116 127.83 12.48 7.63
N LYS A 117 128.94 12.69 6.92
CA LYS A 117 130.26 12.86 7.52
C LYS A 117 130.87 14.14 6.98
N ASP A 118 131.42 14.91 7.90
CA ASP A 118 132.26 16.09 7.68
C ASP A 118 131.59 17.25 6.93
N ASP A 119 130.98 18.19 7.68
CA ASP A 119 131.13 19.63 7.38
C ASP A 119 130.79 20.52 8.59
N ASP A 120 131.50 21.63 8.76
CA ASP A 120 131.34 22.58 9.88
C ASP A 120 130.17 23.55 9.64
N SER A 121 128.99 23.26 10.19
CA SER A 121 127.80 24.08 9.99
C SER A 121 127.78 25.37 10.84
N VAL A 122 127.41 26.48 10.20
CA VAL A 122 127.09 27.81 10.79
C VAL A 122 126.31 27.67 12.11
N PRO A 123 126.59 28.49 13.17
CA PRO A 123 125.95 28.40 14.48
C PRO A 123 124.43 28.23 14.44
N ILE A 124 123.99 27.00 14.73
CA ILE A 124 122.68 26.50 14.30
C ILE A 124 121.55 27.22 15.04
N GLU A 125 121.76 27.68 16.28
CA GLU A 125 120.91 28.60 17.06
C GLU A 125 120.24 29.71 16.23
N LEU A 126 120.97 30.38 15.34
CA LEU A 126 120.45 31.52 14.58
C LEU A 126 119.41 31.11 13.51
N VAL A 127 119.45 29.86 13.07
CA VAL A 127 118.46 29.26 12.16
C VAL A 127 117.37 28.52 12.96
N ILE A 128 117.72 27.94 14.11
CA ILE A 128 116.81 27.22 15.01
C ILE A 128 115.79 28.18 15.63
N ALA A 129 116.20 29.29 16.24
CA ALA A 129 115.30 30.12 17.06
C ALA A 129 114.05 30.65 16.29
N PRO A 130 114.15 31.11 15.01
CA PRO A 130 112.97 31.45 14.22
C PRO A 130 112.06 30.25 13.92
N LEU A 131 112.63 29.07 13.67
CA LEU A 131 111.89 27.84 13.40
C LEU A 131 111.21 27.29 14.66
N GLU A 132 111.83 27.42 15.84
CA GLU A 132 111.22 27.11 17.13
C GLU A 132 110.05 28.05 17.46
N ALA A 133 110.18 29.35 17.13
CA ALA A 133 109.09 30.30 17.28
C ALA A 133 107.90 29.95 16.36
N GLN A 134 108.15 29.56 15.11
CA GLN A 134 107.12 29.06 14.19
C GLN A 134 106.50 27.74 14.68
N LEU A 135 107.30 26.77 15.13
CA LEU A 135 106.80 25.54 15.75
C LEU A 135 105.94 25.80 16.98
N LYS A 136 106.29 26.80 17.80
CA LYS A 136 105.49 27.22 18.97
C LYS A 136 104.18 27.88 18.53
N MET A 137 104.19 28.69 17.47
CA MET A 137 102.98 29.26 16.87
C MET A 137 102.03 28.16 16.36
N HIS A 138 102.53 27.24 15.53
CA HIS A 138 101.73 26.14 14.99
C HIS A 138 101.27 25.14 16.07
N ARG A 139 102.02 24.95 17.16
CA ARG A 139 101.53 24.18 18.33
C ARG A 139 100.34 24.85 19.01
N ASN A 140 100.34 26.17 19.14
CA ASN A 140 99.21 26.93 19.69
C ASN A 140 98.00 26.91 18.73
N GLU A 141 98.24 27.05 17.42
CA GLU A 141 97.23 26.95 16.36
C GLU A 141 96.55 25.56 16.36
N VAL A 142 97.34 24.48 16.42
CA VAL A 142 96.84 23.10 16.54
C VAL A 142 96.05 22.90 17.84
N ALA A 143 96.42 23.56 18.94
CA ALA A 143 95.66 23.50 20.19
C ALA A 143 94.29 24.20 20.06
N ALA A 144 94.24 25.38 19.43
CA ALA A 144 92.99 26.08 19.13
C ALA A 144 92.07 25.26 18.20
N LEU A 145 92.61 24.72 17.10
CA LEU A 145 91.88 23.85 16.18
C LEU A 145 91.37 22.55 16.84
N GLN A 146 92.05 22.04 17.87
CA GLN A 146 91.54 20.93 18.69
C GLN A 146 90.39 21.35 19.61
N GLU A 147 90.38 22.58 20.12
CA GLU A 147 89.27 23.11 20.90
C GLU A 147 88.04 23.38 20.01
N ASP A 148 88.23 24.00 18.85
CA ASP A 148 87.18 24.21 17.85
C ASP A 148 86.58 22.88 17.38
N LYS A 149 87.41 21.87 17.11
CA LYS A 149 86.92 20.52 16.81
C LYS A 149 86.04 19.96 17.93
N ARG A 150 86.45 20.10 19.20
CA ARG A 150 85.62 19.68 20.35
C ARG A 150 84.35 20.53 20.49
N ALA A 151 84.37 21.80 20.10
CA ALA A 151 83.17 22.64 20.09
C ALA A 151 82.18 22.18 19.01
N LEU A 152 82.66 21.90 17.80
CA LEU A 152 81.87 21.33 16.71
C LEU A 152 81.30 19.95 17.07
N GLU A 153 82.08 19.05 17.69
CA GLU A 153 81.60 17.75 18.16
C GLU A 153 80.46 17.87 19.19
N ARG A 154 80.52 18.86 20.10
CA ARG A 154 79.42 19.14 21.05
C ARG A 154 78.19 19.71 20.34
N LEU A 155 78.39 20.61 19.38
CA LEU A 155 77.30 21.21 18.59
C LEU A 155 76.58 20.17 17.73
N THR A 156 77.31 19.25 17.10
CA THR A 156 76.75 18.13 16.33
C THR A 156 75.90 17.23 17.22
N LYS A 157 76.41 16.78 18.37
CA LYS A 157 75.64 15.97 19.34
C LYS A 157 74.38 16.67 19.85
N SER A 158 74.45 17.99 20.07
CA SER A 158 73.28 18.81 20.44
C SER A 158 72.23 18.85 19.33
N LYS A 159 72.65 19.01 18.06
CA LYS A 159 71.76 18.98 16.89
C LYS A 159 71.16 17.58 16.65
N GLU A 160 71.94 16.52 16.84
CA GLU A 160 71.46 15.12 16.76
C GLU A 160 70.37 14.85 17.81
N ALA A 161 70.59 15.26 19.06
CA ALA A 161 69.58 15.15 20.12
C ALA A 161 68.30 15.95 19.82
N ALA A 162 68.43 17.18 19.29
CA ALA A 162 67.30 18.00 18.89
C ALA A 162 66.51 17.40 17.70
N LEU A 163 67.21 16.78 16.74
CA LEU A 163 66.58 16.07 15.62
C LEU A 163 65.81 14.83 16.09
N LEU A 164 66.35 14.04 17.02
CA LEU A 164 65.66 12.88 17.59
C LEU A 164 64.39 13.27 18.36
N GLU A 165 64.41 14.38 19.10
CA GLU A 165 63.22 14.88 19.79
C GLU A 165 62.19 15.44 18.80
N ALA A 166 62.61 16.17 17.77
CA ALA A 166 61.72 16.62 16.69
C ALA A 166 61.07 15.42 15.95
N GLU A 167 61.82 14.34 15.71
CA GLU A 167 61.32 13.11 15.12
C GLU A 167 60.32 12.39 16.04
N ARG A 168 60.55 12.40 17.36
CA ARG A 168 59.60 11.87 18.37
C ARG A 168 58.29 12.66 18.37
N ILE A 169 58.36 13.99 18.31
CA ILE A 169 57.21 14.89 18.22
C ILE A 169 56.44 14.63 16.91
N LEU A 170 57.15 14.49 15.78
CA LEU A 170 56.56 14.22 14.46
C LEU A 170 55.81 12.88 14.43
N ARG A 171 56.41 11.79 14.94
CA ARG A 171 55.73 10.49 15.06
C ARG A 171 54.43 10.60 15.86
N SER A 172 54.49 11.28 17.01
CA SER A 172 53.32 11.48 17.88
C SER A 172 52.25 12.39 17.24
N ALA A 173 52.64 13.31 16.36
CA ALA A 173 51.70 14.13 15.58
C ALA A 173 51.01 13.31 14.47
N LEU A 174 51.75 12.44 13.77
CA LEU A 174 51.21 11.54 12.75
C LEU A 174 50.23 10.52 13.35
N GLU A 175 50.56 9.94 14.51
CA GLU A 175 49.66 9.03 15.25
C GLU A 175 48.34 9.73 15.63
N ARG A 176 48.40 10.98 16.13
CA ARG A 176 47.19 11.78 16.39
C ARG A 176 46.40 12.09 15.12
N ALA A 177 47.07 12.34 13.99
CA ALA A 177 46.40 12.62 12.73
C ALA A 177 45.59 11.41 12.24
N LEU A 178 46.16 10.21 12.30
CA LEU A 178 45.47 8.96 11.95
C LEU A 178 44.24 8.68 12.85
N ILE A 179 44.36 8.95 14.15
CA ILE A 179 43.23 8.84 15.09
C ILE A 179 42.12 9.85 14.74
N VAL A 180 42.48 11.08 14.34
CA VAL A 180 41.50 12.09 13.92
C VAL A 180 40.80 11.69 12.60
N GLU A 181 41.53 11.11 11.64
CA GLU A 181 40.97 10.59 10.38
C GLU A 181 39.97 9.46 10.63
N GLU A 182 40.32 8.48 11.47
CA GLU A 182 39.42 7.39 11.87
C GLU A 182 38.15 7.92 12.57
N VAL A 183 38.30 8.87 13.51
CA VAL A 183 37.15 9.50 14.18
C VAL A 183 36.30 10.34 13.22
N GLN A 184 36.89 10.94 12.17
CA GLN A 184 36.15 11.62 11.10
C GLN A 184 35.36 10.64 10.23
N ASN A 185 35.95 9.50 9.87
CA ASN A 185 35.26 8.42 9.13
C ASN A 185 34.06 7.87 9.93
N GLN A 186 34.26 7.60 11.23
CA GLN A 186 33.18 7.19 12.13
C GLN A 186 32.09 8.27 12.26
N ASN A 187 32.45 9.55 12.33
CA ASN A 187 31.49 10.66 12.33
C ASN A 187 30.69 10.76 11.02
N PHE A 188 31.29 10.44 9.88
CA PHE A 188 30.59 10.45 8.58
C PHE A 188 29.55 9.33 8.50
N GLU A 189 29.92 8.10 8.88
CA GLU A 189 28.99 6.96 8.88
C GLU A 189 27.88 7.13 9.95
N LEU A 190 28.18 7.71 11.12
CA LEU A 190 27.14 8.07 12.10
C LEU A 190 26.15 9.13 11.57
N ARG A 191 26.62 10.13 10.81
CA ARG A 191 25.73 11.12 10.16
C ARG A 191 24.81 10.46 9.14
N ARG A 192 25.37 9.57 8.31
CA ARG A 192 24.61 8.77 7.33
C ARG A 192 23.55 7.88 8.00
N GLN A 193 23.88 7.26 9.14
CA GLN A 193 22.91 6.48 9.92
C GLN A 193 21.80 7.36 10.51
N ILE A 194 22.12 8.57 10.98
CA ILE A 194 21.11 9.56 11.41
C ILE A 194 20.19 9.96 10.24
N GLU A 195 20.73 10.17 9.04
CA GLU A 195 19.93 10.49 7.83
C GLU A 195 19.01 9.33 7.42
N ILE A 196 19.49 8.08 7.48
CA ILE A 196 18.68 6.88 7.24
C ILE A 196 17.53 6.79 8.26
N CYS A 197 17.85 6.87 9.56
CA CYS A 197 16.86 6.86 10.64
C CYS A 197 15.82 7.99 10.49
N GLN A 198 16.18 9.14 9.92
CA GLN A 198 15.25 10.25 9.68
C GLN A 198 14.26 9.95 8.53
N GLU A 199 14.70 9.38 7.40
CA GLU A 199 13.76 9.00 6.33
C GLU A 199 12.94 7.76 6.73
N GLU A 200 13.51 6.79 7.46
CA GLU A 200 12.77 5.65 8.03
C GLU A 200 11.63 6.12 8.95
N ASN A 201 11.92 7.00 9.91
CA ASN A 201 10.89 7.62 10.75
C ASN A 201 9.84 8.32 9.89
N LYS A 202 10.24 9.10 8.88
CA LYS A 202 9.35 9.80 7.94
C LYS A 202 8.52 8.85 7.05
N ILE A 203 8.95 7.61 6.81
CA ILE A 203 8.18 6.56 6.13
C ILE A 203 7.19 5.90 7.11
N LEU A 204 7.62 5.58 8.34
CA LEU A 204 6.74 5.09 9.41
C LEU A 204 5.63 6.11 9.71
N ASP A 205 5.95 7.40 9.74
CA ASP A 205 5.05 8.50 10.05
C ASP A 205 4.02 8.75 8.92
N LYS A 206 4.37 8.50 7.65
CA LYS A 206 3.39 8.43 6.53
C LYS A 206 2.48 7.20 6.68
N THR A 207 3.06 6.06 7.01
CA THR A 207 2.34 4.77 7.15
C THR A 207 1.35 4.80 8.31
N ASN A 208 1.73 5.41 9.44
CA ASN A 208 0.89 5.57 10.61
C ASN A 208 -0.31 6.47 10.31
N ARG A 209 -0.10 7.62 9.64
CA ARG A 209 -1.21 8.48 9.18
C ARG A 209 -2.19 7.74 8.24
N HIS A 210 -1.69 6.88 7.37
CA HIS A 210 -2.56 6.07 6.50
C HIS A 210 -3.42 5.07 7.32
N LYS A 211 -2.82 4.39 8.29
CA LYS A 211 -3.54 3.47 9.20
C LYS A 211 -4.57 4.20 10.08
N VAL A 212 -4.26 5.41 10.55
CA VAL A 212 -5.23 6.24 11.28
C VAL A 212 -6.44 6.58 10.39
N LEU A 213 -6.21 7.02 9.15
CA LEU A 213 -7.28 7.29 8.17
C LEU A 213 -8.09 6.03 7.78
N GLU A 214 -7.53 4.83 7.92
CA GLU A 214 -8.23 3.56 7.73
C GLU A 214 -9.10 3.21 8.95
N VAL A 215 -8.56 3.36 10.17
CA VAL A 215 -9.30 3.19 11.43
C VAL A 215 -10.44 4.20 11.55
N GLU A 216 -10.25 5.45 11.11
CA GLU A 216 -11.31 6.48 11.08
C GLU A 216 -12.48 6.07 10.16
N LYS A 217 -12.20 5.51 8.97
CA LYS A 217 -13.23 4.98 8.06
C LYS A 217 -13.97 3.78 8.66
N LEU A 218 -13.24 2.84 9.26
CA LEU A 218 -13.84 1.69 9.93
C LEU A 218 -14.72 2.12 11.12
N SER A 219 -14.32 3.18 11.83
CA SER A 219 -15.13 3.77 12.90
C SER A 219 -16.41 4.43 12.35
N GLN A 220 -16.33 5.09 11.19
CA GLN A 220 -17.51 5.64 10.50
C GLN A 220 -18.48 4.53 10.08
N THR A 221 -18.00 3.45 9.46
CA THR A 221 -18.89 2.33 9.05
C THR A 221 -19.46 1.56 10.25
N ILE A 222 -18.76 1.50 11.39
CA ILE A 222 -19.33 0.97 12.64
C ILE A 222 -20.51 1.85 13.10
N ASN A 223 -20.35 3.17 13.14
CA ASN A 223 -21.44 4.09 13.53
C ASN A 223 -22.65 3.96 12.59
N GLU A 224 -22.43 3.88 11.27
CA GLU A 224 -23.50 3.67 10.27
C GLU A 224 -24.26 2.36 10.50
N LEU A 225 -23.56 1.29 10.88
CA LEU A 225 -24.17 0.00 11.23
C LEU A 225 -24.91 0.04 12.57
N GLU A 226 -24.42 0.77 13.57
CA GLU A 226 -25.11 0.99 14.84
C GLU A 226 -26.42 1.77 14.64
N GLU A 227 -26.41 2.85 13.85
CA GLU A 227 -27.62 3.59 13.46
C GLU A 227 -28.61 2.69 12.70
N ALA A 228 -28.13 1.85 11.77
CA ALA A 228 -28.97 0.90 11.04
C ALA A 228 -29.58 -0.17 11.96
N ILE A 229 -28.85 -0.65 12.98
CA ILE A 229 -29.36 -1.57 14.00
C ILE A 229 -30.44 -0.91 14.86
N LEU A 230 -30.23 0.35 15.29
CA LEU A 230 -31.22 1.11 16.06
C LEU A 230 -32.51 1.36 15.25
N ALA A 231 -32.38 1.74 13.97
CA ALA A 231 -33.50 1.90 13.06
C ALA A 231 -34.23 0.57 12.81
N GLY A 232 -33.49 -0.54 12.65
CA GLY A 232 -34.04 -1.89 12.55
C GLY A 232 -34.81 -2.33 13.79
N GLY A 233 -34.31 -1.99 14.99
CA GLY A 233 -35.00 -2.21 16.26
C GLY A 233 -36.30 -1.42 16.38
N ALA A 234 -36.32 -0.16 15.95
CA ALA A 234 -37.55 0.64 15.89
C ALA A 234 -38.57 0.03 14.91
N ALA A 235 -38.14 -0.38 13.72
CA ALA A 235 -39.00 -1.06 12.75
C ALA A 235 -39.57 -2.39 13.29
N ALA A 236 -38.74 -3.22 13.94
CA ALA A 236 -39.17 -4.47 14.57
C ALA A 236 -40.22 -4.25 15.67
N ASN A 237 -40.11 -3.17 16.46
CA ASN A 237 -41.12 -2.79 17.44
C ASN A 237 -42.45 -2.41 16.78
N THR A 238 -42.46 -1.57 15.73
CA THR A 238 -43.71 -1.25 15.03
C THR A 238 -44.38 -2.47 14.39
N ILE A 239 -43.60 -3.41 13.83
CA ILE A 239 -44.11 -4.69 13.32
C ILE A 239 -44.74 -5.52 14.46
N ARG A 240 -44.14 -5.52 15.65
CA ARG A 240 -44.69 -6.19 16.84
C ARG A 240 -46.00 -5.55 17.32
N ASP A 241 -46.11 -4.22 17.30
CA ASP A 241 -47.35 -3.51 17.65
C ASP A 241 -48.47 -3.77 16.63
N TYR A 242 -48.19 -3.72 15.32
CA TYR A 242 -49.16 -4.11 14.29
C TYR A 242 -49.59 -5.58 14.43
N ARG A 243 -48.66 -6.49 14.77
CA ARG A 243 -48.98 -7.90 15.03
C ARG A 243 -49.87 -8.08 16.27
N ARG A 244 -49.73 -7.24 17.30
CA ARG A 244 -50.64 -7.19 18.45
C ARG A 244 -52.03 -6.72 18.01
N GLN A 245 -52.13 -5.59 17.32
CA GLN A 245 -53.40 -5.04 16.79
C GLN A 245 -54.14 -6.04 15.90
N ILE A 246 -53.43 -6.73 15.01
CA ILE A 246 -54.00 -7.79 14.16
C ILE A 246 -54.52 -8.96 14.99
N SER A 247 -53.88 -9.28 16.12
CA SER A 247 -54.35 -10.34 17.02
C SER A 247 -55.62 -9.93 17.78
N GLU A 248 -55.63 -8.71 18.32
CA GLU A 248 -56.79 -8.08 18.98
C GLU A 248 -58.01 -8.04 18.04
N LEU A 249 -57.85 -7.49 16.83
CA LEU A 249 -58.89 -7.44 15.79
C LEU A 249 -59.38 -8.84 15.36
N ASN A 250 -58.52 -9.87 15.39
CA ASN A 250 -58.95 -11.24 15.12
C ASN A 250 -59.76 -11.85 16.28
N GLU A 251 -59.56 -11.41 17.51
CA GLU A 251 -60.38 -11.84 18.65
C GLU A 251 -61.74 -11.13 18.67
N GLU A 252 -61.78 -9.83 18.38
CA GLU A 252 -63.02 -9.07 18.14
C GLU A 252 -63.82 -9.64 16.97
N LYS A 253 -63.16 -9.97 15.85
CA LYS A 253 -63.82 -10.65 14.73
C LYS A 253 -64.47 -11.96 15.18
N ARG A 254 -63.77 -12.78 15.98
CA ARG A 254 -64.33 -14.05 16.51
C ARG A 254 -65.47 -13.82 17.51
N THR A 255 -65.51 -12.74 18.28
CA THR A 255 -66.68 -12.45 19.15
C THR A 255 -67.88 -12.02 18.31
N LEU A 256 -67.68 -11.08 17.38
CA LEU A 256 -68.72 -10.62 16.45
C LEU A 256 -69.27 -11.75 15.56
N GLU A 257 -68.44 -12.69 15.10
CA GLU A 257 -68.89 -13.87 14.35
C GLU A 257 -69.80 -14.79 15.19
N ARG A 258 -69.47 -15.00 16.47
CA ARG A 258 -70.31 -15.78 17.41
C ARG A 258 -71.62 -15.05 17.75
N GLU A 259 -71.59 -13.73 17.89
CA GLU A 259 -72.77 -12.92 18.14
C GLU A 259 -73.69 -12.87 16.91
N LEU A 260 -73.14 -12.67 15.71
CA LEU A 260 -73.87 -12.77 14.46
C LEU A 260 -74.51 -14.16 14.28
N ALA A 261 -73.84 -15.24 14.68
CA ALA A 261 -74.42 -16.58 14.69
C ALA A 261 -75.60 -16.70 15.68
N ARG A 262 -75.47 -16.16 16.91
CA ARG A 262 -76.57 -16.10 17.89
C ARG A 262 -77.76 -15.29 17.37
N VAL A 263 -77.52 -14.14 16.76
CA VAL A 263 -78.55 -13.26 16.18
C VAL A 263 -79.23 -13.91 14.97
N LYS A 264 -78.49 -14.62 14.11
CA LYS A 264 -79.10 -15.42 13.03
C LYS A 264 -80.01 -16.52 13.58
N VAL A 265 -79.62 -17.21 14.66
CA VAL A 265 -80.46 -18.22 15.31
C VAL A 265 -81.70 -17.60 15.98
N SER A 266 -81.59 -16.46 16.66
CA SER A 266 -82.76 -15.79 17.25
C SER A 266 -83.70 -15.22 16.18
N ALA A 267 -83.18 -14.62 15.11
CA ALA A 267 -83.97 -14.15 13.98
C ALA A 267 -84.71 -15.29 13.28
N ASN A 268 -84.05 -16.43 13.03
CA ASN A 268 -84.70 -17.61 12.46
C ASN A 268 -85.80 -18.17 13.39
N ARG A 269 -85.59 -18.14 14.72
CA ARG A 269 -86.62 -18.52 15.69
C ARG A 269 -87.82 -17.56 15.65
N VAL A 270 -87.60 -16.26 15.63
CA VAL A 270 -88.67 -15.24 15.52
C VAL A 270 -89.42 -15.39 14.20
N ALA A 271 -88.73 -15.54 13.07
CA ALA A 271 -89.36 -15.79 11.78
C ALA A 271 -90.21 -17.08 11.77
N THR A 272 -89.76 -18.13 12.46
CA THR A 272 -90.54 -19.38 12.62
C THR A 272 -91.77 -19.18 13.51
N VAL A 273 -91.67 -18.42 14.60
CA VAL A 273 -92.81 -18.08 15.47
C VAL A 273 -93.85 -17.27 14.69
N VAL A 274 -93.45 -16.19 14.01
CA VAL A 274 -94.35 -15.36 13.19
C VAL A 274 -94.98 -16.18 12.06
N ALA A 275 -94.23 -17.08 11.40
CA ALA A 275 -94.79 -17.95 10.37
C ALA A 275 -95.82 -18.97 10.92
N ASN A 276 -95.71 -19.36 12.20
CA ASN A 276 -96.72 -20.20 12.86
C ASN A 276 -97.93 -19.37 13.34
N GLU A 277 -97.72 -18.17 13.87
CA GLU A 277 -98.80 -17.23 14.22
C GLU A 277 -99.68 -16.95 12.99
N TRP A 278 -99.08 -16.66 11.84
CA TRP A 278 -99.78 -16.47 10.56
C TRP A 278 -100.52 -17.72 10.02
N LYS A 279 -100.27 -18.90 10.59
CA LYS A 279 -100.90 -20.17 10.25
C LYS A 279 -102.02 -20.56 11.21
N ASP A 280 -101.90 -20.14 12.47
CA ASP A 280 -102.89 -20.41 13.52
C ASP A 280 -103.94 -19.30 13.67
N ASP A 281 -103.68 -18.08 13.17
CA ASP A 281 -104.64 -16.95 13.14
C ASP A 281 -105.70 -17.09 12.01
N LYS A 282 -106.31 -18.28 11.94
CA LYS A 282 -107.20 -18.79 10.88
C LYS A 282 -108.40 -17.90 10.55
N ASP A 283 -108.86 -17.10 11.52
CA ASP A 283 -110.07 -16.28 11.39
C ASP A 283 -109.79 -14.82 10.97
N LYS A 284 -108.52 -14.41 10.82
CA LYS A 284 -108.16 -13.03 10.41
C LYS A 284 -107.75 -12.88 8.95
N VAL A 285 -107.23 -13.94 8.31
CA VAL A 285 -106.85 -13.91 6.89
C VAL A 285 -107.91 -14.65 6.08
N MET A 286 -108.81 -13.89 5.46
CA MET A 286 -109.88 -14.41 4.60
C MET A 286 -109.29 -15.41 3.59
N PRO A 287 -109.56 -16.73 3.72
CA PRO A 287 -108.80 -17.75 3.01
C PRO A 287 -108.79 -17.53 1.51
N VAL A 288 -107.60 -17.61 0.87
CA VAL A 288 -107.44 -17.36 -0.57
C VAL A 288 -108.42 -18.18 -1.42
N ARG A 289 -108.79 -19.38 -0.96
CA ARG A 289 -109.80 -20.25 -1.58
C ARG A 289 -111.22 -19.67 -1.52
N GLN A 290 -111.62 -19.02 -0.43
CA GLN A 290 -112.92 -18.32 -0.31
C GLN A 290 -112.93 -17.05 -1.16
N TRP A 291 -111.88 -16.22 -1.10
CA TRP A 291 -111.76 -15.01 -1.92
C TRP A 291 -111.80 -15.29 -3.43
N LEU A 292 -111.18 -16.40 -3.86
CA LEU A 292 -111.27 -16.85 -5.26
C LEU A 292 -112.68 -17.30 -5.67
N GLU A 293 -113.46 -17.88 -4.74
CA GLU A 293 -114.82 -18.33 -5.01
C GLU A 293 -115.83 -17.16 -5.00
N GLU A 294 -115.71 -16.22 -4.07
CA GLU A 294 -116.45 -14.95 -4.12
C GLU A 294 -116.16 -14.19 -5.42
N ARG A 295 -114.89 -14.13 -5.83
CA ARG A 295 -114.47 -13.54 -7.11
C ARG A 295 -115.02 -14.30 -8.33
N ARG A 296 -115.27 -15.60 -8.22
CA ARG A 296 -115.99 -16.39 -9.25
C ARG A 296 -117.47 -16.04 -9.28
N ILE A 297 -118.13 -15.96 -8.11
CA ILE A 297 -119.55 -15.60 -7.98
C ILE A 297 -119.81 -14.20 -8.55
N LEU A 298 -119.03 -13.20 -8.13
CA LEU A 298 -119.15 -11.82 -8.62
C LEU A 298 -118.95 -11.70 -10.14
N ASN A 299 -118.05 -12.49 -10.74
CA ASN A 299 -117.89 -12.55 -12.20
C ASN A 299 -119.12 -13.19 -12.89
N ALA A 300 -119.71 -14.23 -12.31
CA ALA A 300 -120.92 -14.86 -12.84
C ALA A 300 -122.16 -13.93 -12.74
N GLU A 301 -122.26 -13.15 -11.66
CA GLU A 301 -123.30 -12.11 -11.52
C GLU A 301 -123.08 -10.95 -12.50
N MET A 302 -121.84 -10.49 -12.66
CA MET A 302 -121.49 -9.49 -13.68
C MET A 302 -121.85 -9.96 -15.09
N GLN A 303 -121.69 -11.25 -15.40
CA GLN A 303 -122.11 -11.79 -16.68
C GLN A 303 -123.64 -11.82 -16.82
N LYS A 304 -124.38 -12.31 -15.80
CA LYS A 304 -125.86 -12.22 -15.78
C LYS A 304 -126.38 -10.79 -15.96
N LEU A 305 -125.67 -9.78 -15.44
CA LEU A 305 -126.03 -8.37 -15.63
C LEU A 305 -125.78 -7.89 -17.08
N LYS A 306 -124.68 -8.31 -17.72
CA LYS A 306 -124.44 -8.06 -19.16
C LYS A 306 -125.49 -8.73 -20.04
N ASP A 307 -125.88 -9.97 -19.72
CA ASP A 307 -126.88 -10.71 -20.48
C ASP A 307 -128.26 -10.06 -20.36
N LYS A 308 -128.64 -9.59 -19.15
CA LYS A 308 -129.84 -8.77 -18.92
C LYS A 308 -129.79 -7.45 -19.70
N LEU A 309 -128.67 -6.73 -19.69
CA LEU A 309 -128.50 -5.49 -20.46
C LEU A 309 -128.69 -5.75 -21.97
N ALA A 310 -128.09 -6.82 -22.51
CA ALA A 310 -128.25 -7.21 -23.90
C ALA A 310 -129.67 -7.68 -24.27
N ILE A 311 -130.52 -8.04 -23.30
CA ILE A 311 -131.96 -8.26 -23.49
C ILE A 311 -132.70 -6.91 -23.52
N SER A 312 -132.40 -5.99 -22.60
CA SER A 312 -132.95 -4.63 -22.60
C SER A 312 -132.62 -3.88 -23.89
N ASP A 313 -131.39 -3.96 -24.41
CA ASP A 313 -131.00 -3.33 -25.68
C ASP A 313 -131.78 -3.87 -26.88
N ARG A 314 -132.13 -5.18 -26.85
CA ARG A 314 -133.01 -5.78 -27.87
C ARG A 314 -134.46 -5.33 -27.69
N ALA A 315 -134.95 -5.21 -26.46
CA ALA A 315 -136.28 -4.70 -26.17
C ALA A 315 -136.43 -3.24 -26.62
N VAL A 316 -135.47 -2.37 -26.32
CA VAL A 316 -135.46 -0.95 -26.74
C VAL A 316 -135.39 -0.82 -28.27
N LYS A 317 -134.64 -1.69 -28.97
CA LYS A 317 -134.63 -1.73 -30.44
C LYS A 317 -135.96 -2.22 -31.04
N ALA A 318 -136.63 -3.18 -30.41
CA ALA A 318 -137.97 -3.59 -30.80
C ALA A 318 -139.00 -2.47 -30.55
N GLU A 319 -138.88 -1.76 -29.41
CA GLU A 319 -139.70 -0.62 -29.07
C GLU A 319 -139.48 0.56 -30.04
N SER A 320 -138.24 0.83 -30.45
CA SER A 320 -137.95 1.87 -31.45
C SER A 320 -138.54 1.53 -32.82
N GLN A 321 -138.43 0.28 -33.27
CA GLN A 321 -139.09 -0.19 -34.51
C GLN A 321 -140.62 -0.08 -34.43
N MET A 322 -141.23 -0.34 -33.27
CA MET A 322 -142.68 -0.17 -33.09
C MET A 322 -143.06 1.31 -33.02
N LYS A 323 -142.24 2.17 -32.39
CA LYS A 323 -142.41 3.63 -32.43
C LYS A 323 -142.29 4.18 -33.86
N GLU A 324 -141.39 3.67 -34.69
CA GLU A 324 -141.32 4.04 -36.11
C GLU A 324 -142.56 3.58 -36.89
N LYS A 325 -143.02 2.33 -36.72
CA LYS A 325 -144.26 1.83 -37.34
C LYS A 325 -145.49 2.64 -36.91
N LEU A 326 -145.59 3.02 -35.64
CA LEU A 326 -146.66 3.87 -35.13
C LEU A 326 -146.55 5.31 -35.66
N LYS A 327 -145.34 5.86 -35.77
CA LYS A 327 -145.09 7.20 -36.33
C LYS A 327 -145.43 7.28 -37.82
N LEU A 328 -145.17 6.22 -38.59
CA LEU A 328 -145.62 6.11 -39.98
C LEU A 328 -147.16 6.03 -40.08
N ARG A 329 -147.83 5.25 -39.22
CA ARG A 329 -149.30 5.21 -39.16
C ARG A 329 -149.92 6.55 -38.77
N LEU A 330 -149.33 7.25 -37.79
CA LEU A 330 -149.74 8.61 -37.41
C LEU A 330 -149.61 9.57 -38.58
N LYS A 331 -148.50 9.54 -39.33
CA LYS A 331 -148.29 10.41 -40.48
C LYS A 331 -149.35 10.18 -41.58
N ILE A 332 -149.72 8.92 -41.83
CA ILE A 332 -150.81 8.56 -42.77
C ILE A 332 -152.17 9.09 -42.28
N LEU A 333 -152.44 9.05 -40.97
CA LEU A 333 -153.66 9.62 -40.37
C LEU A 333 -153.68 11.16 -40.43
N GLU A 334 -152.55 11.83 -40.18
CA GLU A 334 -152.39 13.29 -40.31
C GLU A 334 -152.56 13.76 -41.76
N GLU A 335 -152.14 12.95 -42.73
CA GLU A 335 -152.35 13.21 -44.17
C GLU A 335 -153.82 12.97 -44.58
N GLY A 336 -154.55 12.08 -43.90
CA GLY A 336 -155.99 11.86 -44.09
C GLY A 336 -156.91 12.91 -43.46
N LEU A 337 -156.46 13.63 -42.42
CA LEU A 337 -157.32 14.52 -41.60
C LEU A 337 -157.28 16.01 -42.04
N LYS A 338 -156.83 16.31 -43.26
CA LYS A 338 -156.57 17.70 -43.70
C LYS A 338 -157.75 18.50 -44.26
N ASN A 339 -158.98 17.98 -44.20
CA ASN A 339 -160.16 18.63 -44.79
C ASN A 339 -161.29 18.91 -43.77
N VAL A 340 -161.62 20.21 -43.60
CA VAL A 340 -162.97 20.75 -43.25
C VAL A 340 -163.36 20.66 -41.72
N PRO A 341 -163.98 21.71 -41.11
CA PRO A 341 -163.25 22.42 -40.03
C PRO A 341 -164.01 22.88 -38.75
N ASN A 342 -163.21 23.28 -37.74
CA ASN A 342 -163.37 24.35 -36.73
C ASN A 342 -164.66 24.54 -35.89
N GLY A 343 -164.49 24.49 -34.55
CA GLY A 343 -165.31 25.17 -33.53
C GLY A 343 -164.45 25.50 -32.27
N PRO A 344 -164.73 26.56 -31.47
CA PRO A 344 -163.63 27.31 -30.84
C PRO A 344 -163.63 27.54 -29.30
N LYS A 345 -162.40 27.62 -28.75
CA LYS A 345 -161.84 28.52 -27.69
C LYS A 345 -162.57 28.74 -26.35
N ASN A 346 -161.78 28.73 -25.27
CA ASN A 346 -161.84 29.74 -24.21
C ASN A 346 -160.44 29.94 -23.56
N GLU A 347 -160.31 30.90 -22.63
CA GLU A 347 -159.06 31.31 -21.95
C GLU A 347 -159.26 31.20 -20.39
N LYS A 348 -158.39 31.61 -19.45
CA LYS A 348 -157.18 32.46 -19.42
C LYS A 348 -156.38 32.19 -18.11
N SER A 349 -155.57 33.18 -17.65
CA SER A 349 -154.96 33.30 -16.30
C SER A 349 -153.57 32.67 -16.07
N SER A 350 -152.94 32.98 -14.91
CA SER A 350 -151.48 33.06 -14.78
C SER A 350 -150.91 32.94 -13.35
N HIS A 351 -149.56 32.79 -13.28
CA HIS A 351 -148.63 33.39 -12.30
C HIS A 351 -148.20 32.61 -11.02
N PHE A 352 -147.10 33.12 -10.44
CA PHE A 352 -146.38 32.83 -9.16
C PHE A 352 -145.45 31.59 -8.95
N PHE A 353 -144.14 31.89 -8.75
CA PHE A 353 -143.05 31.33 -7.88
C PHE A 353 -143.11 29.85 -7.39
N GLY A 354 -142.02 29.06 -7.21
CA GLY A 354 -140.55 29.25 -7.24
C GLY A 354 -139.85 27.86 -7.06
N ILE A 355 -138.63 27.64 -6.53
CA ILE A 355 -137.48 28.50 -6.19
C ILE A 355 -136.19 27.61 -5.98
N LEU A 356 -134.99 28.21 -6.20
CA LEU A 356 -133.57 27.93 -5.78
C LEU A 356 -133.14 26.63 -5.02
N SER A 357 -131.88 26.13 -5.05
CA SER A 357 -130.53 26.63 -5.43
C SER A 357 -129.53 25.44 -5.51
N THR A 358 -128.24 25.48 -5.94
CA THR A 358 -127.44 26.17 -7.00
C THR A 358 -126.04 25.49 -7.11
N ASN A 359 -125.36 25.61 -8.27
CA ASN A 359 -123.87 25.59 -8.48
C ASN A 359 -123.04 24.32 -8.15
N THR A 360 -121.84 24.01 -8.72
CA THR A 360 -121.03 24.46 -9.89
C THR A 360 -120.04 23.30 -10.18
N ARG A 361 -119.77 22.76 -11.37
CA ARG A 361 -119.34 23.25 -12.71
C ARG A 361 -117.86 23.74 -12.85
N THR A 362 -116.98 22.83 -13.32
CA THR A 362 -115.67 23.07 -14.03
C THR A 362 -114.51 23.63 -13.17
N LYS A 363 -113.22 23.60 -13.54
CA LYS A 363 -112.50 23.48 -14.85
C LYS A 363 -111.23 22.59 -14.83
N LYS A 364 -110.70 22.31 -16.04
CA LYS A 364 -109.43 21.64 -16.34
C LYS A 364 -108.19 22.53 -16.05
N ARG A 365 -107.01 21.93 -15.85
CA ARG A 365 -105.74 22.39 -16.47
C ARG A 365 -104.68 21.29 -16.53
N SER A 366 -103.93 21.22 -17.64
CA SER A 366 -102.71 20.42 -17.80
C SER A 366 -101.58 21.30 -18.37
N THR A 367 -100.34 21.08 -17.93
CA THR A 367 -99.07 21.58 -18.52
C THR A 367 -97.91 21.00 -17.66
N SER A 368 -96.75 20.47 -18.12
CA SER A 368 -96.03 20.34 -19.40
C SER A 368 -94.71 21.13 -19.56
N GLN A 369 -93.69 20.73 -18.78
CA GLN A 369 -92.23 20.81 -19.09
C GLN A 369 -91.61 22.23 -19.32
N PRO A 370 -90.43 22.42 -19.96
CA PRO A 370 -89.16 22.51 -19.21
C PRO A 370 -88.17 23.65 -19.60
N ARG A 371 -87.16 23.92 -18.75
CA ARG A 371 -85.78 24.48 -19.00
C ARG A 371 -85.25 25.14 -17.69
N ALA A 372 -84.00 25.61 -17.53
CA ALA A 372 -82.63 25.09 -17.80
C ALA A 372 -81.62 26.26 -17.70
N SER A 373 -80.44 26.06 -17.05
CA SER A 373 -79.18 26.87 -17.20
C SER A 373 -79.22 28.39 -16.79
N THR A 374 -78.18 29.09 -16.32
CA THR A 374 -76.74 28.80 -16.00
C THR A 374 -76.08 29.97 -15.22
N ILE A 375 -74.98 29.69 -14.47
CA ILE A 375 -73.83 30.62 -14.16
C ILE A 375 -74.14 31.80 -13.18
N ALA A 376 -73.25 32.32 -12.30
CA ALA A 376 -71.78 32.22 -12.13
C ALA A 376 -71.35 31.94 -10.65
N LYS A 377 -70.20 31.28 -10.39
CA LYS A 377 -68.89 31.82 -9.91
C LYS A 377 -68.93 32.64 -8.61
N SER A 378 -68.08 32.42 -7.59
CA SER A 378 -67.00 31.42 -7.32
C SER A 378 -66.65 31.49 -5.79
N SER A 379 -65.62 30.90 -5.15
CA SER A 379 -64.28 30.42 -5.56
C SER A 379 -63.65 29.41 -4.57
N MET A 380 -62.74 28.58 -5.11
CA MET A 380 -61.44 28.03 -4.59
C MET A 380 -61.05 28.08 -3.08
N PRO A 381 -60.25 27.11 -2.59
CA PRO A 381 -60.08 25.71 -3.04
C PRO A 381 -60.05 24.66 -1.89
N ILE A 382 -60.02 23.36 -2.25
CA ILE A 382 -59.85 22.22 -1.32
C ILE A 382 -58.51 21.53 -1.62
N ASN A 383 -57.86 20.98 -0.58
CA ASN A 383 -56.57 20.29 -0.68
C ASN A 383 -56.72 18.78 -0.36
N GLY A 384 -56.05 17.88 -1.09
CA GLY A 384 -56.02 16.45 -0.74
C GLY A 384 -55.42 15.50 -1.79
N LEU A 385 -54.81 14.42 -1.27
CA LEU A 385 -54.37 13.17 -1.95
C LEU A 385 -53.06 13.14 -2.79
N LYS A 386 -52.02 12.60 -2.12
CA LYS A 386 -51.20 11.42 -2.49
C LYS A 386 -50.19 11.40 -3.66
N GLU A 387 -48.93 11.24 -3.25
CA GLU A 387 -47.96 10.16 -3.58
C GLU A 387 -47.25 10.04 -4.96
N LYS A 388 -45.91 9.95 -4.82
CA LYS A 388 -44.91 9.09 -5.51
C LYS A 388 -44.23 9.51 -6.84
N ASN A 389 -42.94 9.84 -6.66
CA ASN A 389 -41.76 9.23 -7.29
C ASN A 389 -41.38 9.53 -8.76
N ALA A 390 -40.43 10.47 -8.93
CA ALA A 390 -39.19 10.32 -9.69
C ALA A 390 -38.10 11.12 -8.91
N SER A 391 -36.92 10.60 -8.57
CA SER A 391 -35.84 10.05 -9.40
C SER A 391 -35.29 11.08 -10.38
N GLY A 392 -34.24 11.79 -9.96
CA GLY A 392 -33.52 12.80 -10.75
C GLY A 392 -32.01 12.59 -10.64
N GLU A 393 -31.41 12.21 -11.75
CA GLU A 393 -29.99 11.85 -11.87
C GLU A 393 -29.11 13.11 -11.96
N ASN A 394 -28.00 13.17 -11.21
CA ASN A 394 -27.06 14.30 -11.23
C ASN A 394 -25.72 13.89 -11.86
N LEU A 395 -25.41 14.44 -13.03
CA LEU A 395 -24.10 14.35 -13.65
C LEU A 395 -23.71 15.67 -14.33
N LEU A 396 -22.40 15.81 -14.58
CA LEU A 396 -21.74 16.92 -15.30
C LEU A 396 -21.65 18.29 -14.59
N ARG A 397 -20.65 18.44 -13.72
CA ARG A 397 -19.73 19.59 -13.88
C ARG A 397 -18.27 19.27 -13.54
N LYS A 398 -17.47 19.00 -14.58
CA LYS A 398 -16.00 19.07 -14.50
C LYS A 398 -15.56 20.50 -14.15
N SER A 399 -14.49 20.63 -13.37
CA SER A 399 -13.46 21.66 -13.62
C SER A 399 -12.16 21.40 -12.84
N PHE A 400 -11.09 21.17 -13.60
CA PHE A 400 -9.68 21.49 -13.34
C PHE A 400 -9.22 21.78 -11.90
N TRP A 401 -8.47 20.85 -11.32
CA TRP A 401 -7.12 21.13 -10.78
C TRP A 401 -6.25 19.88 -10.95
N ALA A 402 -5.22 19.96 -11.79
CA ALA A 402 -4.21 18.91 -11.95
C ALA A 402 -2.92 19.37 -11.27
N SER A 403 -2.45 18.62 -10.26
CA SER A 403 -1.14 18.86 -9.64
C SER A 403 -0.17 17.75 -10.02
N ARG A 404 1.11 18.12 -10.19
CA ARG A 404 2.09 17.41 -11.02
C ARG A 404 3.23 16.90 -10.15
N ASN A 405 3.21 15.62 -9.75
CA ASN A 405 4.36 14.98 -9.12
C ASN A 405 4.57 13.51 -9.51
N LYS A 406 5.40 13.36 -10.55
CA LYS A 406 6.42 12.32 -10.76
C LYS A 406 6.52 11.24 -9.68
N LEU A 407 6.05 10.03 -9.99
CA LEU A 407 6.52 8.80 -9.34
C LEU A 407 7.82 8.35 -10.03
N ILE A 408 8.83 8.02 -9.22
CA ILE A 408 10.05 7.31 -9.63
C ILE A 408 10.00 5.98 -8.89
N ASP A 409 10.03 4.87 -9.63
CA ASP A 409 9.97 3.54 -9.03
C ASP A 409 11.37 2.91 -9.04
N ASN A 410 11.98 2.85 -7.86
CA ASN A 410 13.34 2.34 -7.67
C ASN A 410 13.27 0.87 -7.21
N SER A 411 13.39 -0.07 -8.14
CA SER A 411 13.62 -1.49 -7.82
C SER A 411 15.09 -1.86 -8.07
N GLU A 412 15.89 -1.82 -6.99
CA GLU A 412 17.26 -2.34 -7.01
C GLU A 412 17.31 -3.81 -6.61
N LYS A 413 17.94 -4.64 -7.47
CA LYS A 413 18.87 -5.74 -7.09
C LYS A 413 18.30 -6.97 -6.32
N GLU A 414 18.90 -8.16 -6.35
CA GLU A 414 19.90 -8.73 -7.28
C GLU A 414 19.80 -10.27 -7.35
N ASN A 415 20.27 -10.82 -8.48
CA ASN A 415 21.04 -12.06 -8.65
C ASN A 415 20.82 -13.28 -7.74
N ALA A 416 20.40 -14.39 -8.37
CA ALA A 416 20.99 -15.71 -8.15
C ALA A 416 20.67 -16.68 -9.31
N GLU A 417 21.39 -16.57 -10.43
CA GLU A 417 21.42 -17.62 -11.45
C GLU A 417 22.52 -18.64 -11.11
N THR A 418 22.19 -19.93 -11.20
CA THR A 418 23.19 -21.01 -11.36
C THR A 418 22.51 -22.17 -12.09
N ASN A 419 23.09 -22.57 -13.21
CA ASN A 419 22.56 -23.58 -14.12
C ASN A 419 23.56 -24.74 -14.21
N LYS A 420 23.12 -25.99 -14.05
CA LYS A 420 23.55 -27.12 -14.89
C LYS A 420 22.87 -28.47 -14.60
N ASN A 421 22.57 -29.14 -15.70
CA ASN A 421 22.54 -30.59 -15.95
C ASN A 421 21.39 -31.41 -15.34
N ALA A 422 20.75 -32.17 -16.24
CA ALA A 422 19.82 -33.24 -15.92
C ALA A 422 20.51 -34.61 -15.97
N ILE A 423 20.05 -35.53 -15.13
CA ILE A 423 20.08 -36.97 -15.35
C ILE A 423 18.65 -37.44 -15.01
N ALA A 424 18.07 -38.31 -15.83
CA ALA A 424 16.79 -38.95 -15.56
C ALA A 424 17.03 -40.36 -15.02
N ASP A 425 16.18 -40.82 -14.11
CA ASP A 425 15.96 -42.26 -13.91
C ASP A 425 14.52 -42.53 -13.41
N ASP A 426 14.01 -43.73 -13.67
CA ASP A 426 12.59 -44.12 -13.47
C ASP A 426 12.42 -45.18 -12.38
N VAL A 427 11.67 -44.86 -11.32
CA VAL A 427 11.06 -45.87 -10.44
C VAL A 427 9.63 -45.49 -10.04
N LYS A 428 8.67 -45.95 -10.85
CA LYS A 428 7.44 -46.67 -10.45
C LYS A 428 6.95 -46.52 -8.99
N GLY A 429 5.74 -45.97 -8.82
CA GLY A 429 5.00 -46.06 -7.55
C GLY A 429 4.24 -47.38 -7.34
N VAL A 430 3.71 -47.57 -6.13
CA VAL A 430 2.71 -48.60 -5.77
C VAL A 430 1.64 -47.96 -4.90
N THR A 431 0.38 -48.34 -5.09
CA THR A 431 -0.78 -47.77 -4.39
C THR A 431 -1.37 -48.76 -3.38
N THR A 432 -1.37 -48.38 -2.09
CA THR A 432 -2.16 -48.99 -1.00
C THR A 432 -2.33 -47.89 0.06
N MET A 433 -3.47 -47.18 0.16
CA MET A 433 -4.85 -47.61 0.47
C MET A 433 -5.14 -47.53 1.99
N GLU A 434 -5.96 -46.54 2.34
CA GLU A 434 -6.76 -46.39 3.58
C GLU A 434 -6.04 -46.51 4.94
N ILE A 435 -5.60 -45.35 5.45
CA ILE A 435 -5.75 -45.04 6.88
C ILE A 435 -6.79 -43.93 7.00
N ALA A 436 -7.84 -44.18 7.79
CA ALA A 436 -8.91 -43.22 8.04
C ALA A 436 -8.68 -42.50 9.38
N GLU A 437 -7.79 -41.50 9.38
CA GLU A 437 -7.66 -40.54 10.48
C GLU A 437 -7.73 -39.11 9.95
N ILE A 438 -8.53 -38.27 10.63
CA ILE A 438 -8.71 -36.86 10.27
C ILE A 438 -7.61 -36.05 10.97
N GLU A 439 -6.37 -36.26 10.53
CA GLU A 439 -5.32 -35.29 10.79
C GLU A 439 -5.64 -34.00 10.02
N ARG A 440 -5.34 -32.85 10.62
CA ARG A 440 -5.48 -31.57 9.92
C ARG A 440 -4.32 -31.43 8.97
N ASP A 441 -4.59 -31.65 7.70
CA ASP A 441 -3.63 -31.48 6.61
C ASP A 441 -3.27 -29.97 6.50
N ASP A 442 -2.32 -29.53 7.33
CA ASP A 442 -1.69 -28.21 7.25
C ASP A 442 -0.71 -28.23 6.07
N VAL A 443 -1.28 -28.33 4.86
CA VAL A 443 -0.54 -28.44 3.60
C VAL A 443 0.09 -27.10 3.28
N VAL A 444 1.20 -26.81 3.97
CA VAL A 444 2.11 -25.72 3.69
C VAL A 444 2.42 -25.73 2.20
N SER A 445 1.88 -24.73 1.49
CA SER A 445 1.90 -24.66 0.01
C SER A 445 3.27 -25.03 -0.55
N GLY A 446 3.31 -25.86 -1.60
CA GLY A 446 4.57 -26.35 -2.18
C GLY A 446 5.59 -25.25 -2.49
N PHE A 447 5.11 -24.06 -2.89
CA PHE A 447 5.95 -22.87 -3.08
C PHE A 447 6.69 -22.40 -1.80
N LEU A 448 6.08 -22.54 -0.62
CA LEU A 448 6.72 -22.28 0.67
C LEU A 448 7.74 -23.37 1.01
N TYR A 449 7.45 -24.63 0.68
CA TYR A 449 8.42 -25.73 0.83
C TYR A 449 9.62 -25.53 -0.10
N ASP A 450 9.42 -25.24 -1.38
CA ASP A 450 10.47 -24.91 -2.36
C ASP A 450 11.32 -23.72 -1.90
N ARG A 451 10.66 -22.67 -1.38
CA ARG A 451 11.35 -21.49 -0.85
C ARG A 451 12.17 -21.82 0.40
N LEU A 452 11.63 -22.61 1.32
CA LEU A 452 12.32 -23.05 2.52
C LEU A 452 13.49 -23.98 2.18
N GLN A 453 13.31 -24.92 1.26
CA GLN A 453 14.35 -25.82 0.76
C GLN A 453 15.47 -25.05 0.06
N LYS A 454 15.14 -24.05 -0.78
CA LYS A 454 16.11 -23.15 -1.40
C LYS A 454 16.90 -22.38 -0.33
N GLU A 455 16.23 -21.89 0.71
CA GLU A 455 16.91 -21.14 1.78
C GLU A 455 17.78 -22.03 2.67
N VAL A 456 17.36 -23.27 2.97
CA VAL A 456 18.18 -24.28 3.64
C VAL A 456 19.42 -24.63 2.79
N MET A 457 19.30 -24.73 1.47
CA MET A 457 20.45 -24.91 0.57
C MET A 457 21.35 -23.66 0.48
N ASN A 458 20.80 -22.45 0.63
CA ASN A 458 21.59 -21.22 0.73
C ASN A 458 22.38 -21.17 2.04
N LEU A 459 21.71 -21.45 3.16
CA LEU A 459 22.31 -21.48 4.50
C LEU A 459 23.42 -22.52 4.62
N ARG A 460 23.21 -23.74 4.11
CA ARG A 460 24.26 -24.79 4.07
C ARG A 460 25.49 -24.29 3.30
N ARG A 461 25.33 -23.82 2.06
CA ARG A 461 26.44 -23.27 1.26
C ARG A 461 27.13 -22.08 1.94
N ALA A 462 26.39 -21.24 2.65
CA ALA A 462 26.96 -20.13 3.42
C ALA A 462 27.74 -20.60 4.66
N CYS A 463 27.34 -21.70 5.30
CA CYS A 463 28.12 -22.38 6.34
C CYS A 463 29.39 -23.01 5.76
N ASP A 464 29.29 -23.78 4.67
CA ASP A 464 30.44 -24.42 4.00
C ASP A 464 31.52 -23.39 3.65
N VAL A 465 31.13 -22.23 3.10
CA VAL A 465 32.06 -21.13 2.78
C VAL A 465 32.67 -20.51 4.04
N LYS A 466 31.89 -20.35 5.13
CA LYS A 466 32.41 -19.85 6.42
C LYS A 466 33.39 -20.83 7.06
N GLU A 467 33.13 -22.14 7.03
CA GLU A 467 34.01 -23.18 7.56
C GLU A 467 35.34 -23.24 6.80
N ASN A 468 35.30 -23.22 5.46
CA ASN A 468 36.51 -23.12 4.63
C ASN A 468 37.31 -21.83 4.92
N THR A 469 36.62 -20.70 5.11
CA THR A 469 37.26 -19.41 5.47
C THR A 469 37.90 -19.47 6.86
N LEU A 470 37.22 -20.09 7.84
CA LEU A 470 37.71 -20.28 9.20
C LEU A 470 38.94 -21.19 9.18
N TYR A 471 38.88 -22.34 8.49
CA TYR A 471 40.01 -23.26 8.33
C TYR A 471 41.25 -22.57 7.73
N SER A 472 41.07 -21.72 6.71
CA SER A 472 42.16 -20.93 6.13
C SER A 472 42.80 -19.98 7.16
N LYS A 473 41.99 -19.29 7.97
CA LYS A 473 42.48 -18.41 9.05
C LYS A 473 43.18 -19.22 10.16
N ASP A 474 42.68 -20.42 10.46
CA ASP A 474 43.28 -21.33 11.42
C ASP A 474 44.69 -21.79 11.00
N VAL A 475 44.89 -22.01 9.70
CA VAL A 475 46.22 -22.30 9.11
C VAL A 475 47.14 -21.07 9.19
N GLU A 476 46.62 -19.88 8.88
CA GLU A 476 47.38 -18.62 9.03
C GLU A 476 47.80 -18.37 10.48
N ILE A 477 46.89 -18.52 11.45
CA ILE A 477 47.17 -18.40 12.89
C ILE A 477 48.24 -19.42 13.32
N LYS A 478 48.17 -20.66 12.85
CA LYS A 478 49.22 -21.67 13.10
C LYS A 478 50.58 -21.29 12.49
N MET A 479 50.61 -20.60 11.34
CA MET A 479 51.85 -20.04 10.77
C MET A 479 52.37 -18.83 11.55
N LEU A 480 51.48 -17.94 12.02
CA LEU A 480 51.84 -16.77 12.82
C LEU A 480 52.39 -17.19 14.20
N MET A 481 51.78 -18.18 14.87
CA MET A 481 52.31 -18.75 16.12
C MET A 481 53.74 -19.31 15.91
N LYS A 482 53.97 -20.07 14.84
CA LYS A 482 55.33 -20.56 14.51
C LYS A 482 56.32 -19.41 14.27
N LYS A 483 55.92 -18.35 13.55
CA LYS A 483 56.75 -17.14 13.36
C LYS A 483 57.07 -16.49 14.70
N ILE A 484 56.08 -16.32 15.58
CA ILE A 484 56.26 -15.77 16.94
C ILE A 484 57.27 -16.62 17.72
N GLU A 485 57.12 -17.95 17.79
CA GLU A 485 58.09 -18.81 18.48
C GLU A 485 59.51 -18.69 17.91
N THR A 486 59.68 -18.52 16.59
CA THR A 486 61.01 -18.30 15.99
C THR A 486 61.60 -16.94 16.38
N LEU A 487 60.78 -15.88 16.42
CA LEU A 487 61.20 -14.55 16.87
C LEU A 487 61.53 -14.54 18.37
N THR A 488 60.71 -15.19 19.22
CA THR A 488 61.00 -15.34 20.66
C THR A 488 62.33 -16.05 20.88
N ARG A 489 62.60 -17.15 20.15
CA ARG A 489 63.88 -17.87 20.22
C ARG A 489 65.06 -17.01 19.74
N ALA A 490 64.89 -16.23 18.67
CA ALA A 490 65.92 -15.30 18.20
C ALA A 490 66.22 -14.17 19.21
N ILE A 491 65.18 -13.56 19.80
CA ILE A 491 65.29 -12.53 20.84
C ILE A 491 65.97 -13.10 22.09
N GLU A 492 65.66 -14.34 22.49
CA GLU A 492 66.31 -14.98 23.64
C GLU A 492 67.81 -15.25 23.39
N VAL A 493 68.17 -15.69 22.17
CA VAL A 493 69.58 -15.86 21.76
C VAL A 493 70.32 -14.53 21.73
N GLU A 494 69.74 -13.49 21.14
CA GLU A 494 70.37 -12.17 21.06
C GLU A 494 70.46 -11.51 22.45
N SER A 495 69.49 -11.70 23.34
CA SER A 495 69.58 -11.31 24.76
C SER A 495 70.72 -12.02 25.49
N LYS A 496 70.88 -13.34 25.26
CA LYS A 496 72.01 -14.12 25.82
C LYS A 496 73.36 -13.67 25.24
N LYS A 497 73.42 -13.28 23.97
CA LYS A 497 74.61 -12.71 23.31
C LYS A 497 74.96 -11.33 23.87
N MET A 498 74.02 -10.39 23.89
CA MET A 498 74.21 -9.05 24.44
C MET A 498 74.65 -9.07 25.91
N LYS A 499 74.13 -9.99 26.74
CA LYS A 499 74.58 -10.20 28.12
C LYS A 499 76.04 -10.69 28.21
N ARG A 500 76.49 -11.56 27.29
CA ARG A 500 77.90 -11.99 27.21
C ARG A 500 78.81 -10.85 26.76
N GLU A 501 78.40 -10.10 25.75
CA GLU A 501 79.18 -8.95 25.28
C GLU A 501 79.30 -7.84 26.33
N ALA A 502 78.24 -7.55 27.10
CA ALA A 502 78.32 -6.63 28.23
C ALA A 502 79.35 -7.12 29.27
N ALA A 503 79.27 -8.39 29.66
CA ALA A 503 80.23 -9.00 30.60
C ALA A 503 81.68 -9.12 30.05
N ILE A 504 81.89 -8.95 28.74
CA ILE A 504 83.23 -8.80 28.14
C ILE A 504 83.67 -7.33 28.21
N ARG A 505 82.82 -6.37 27.81
CA ARG A 505 83.11 -4.93 27.91
C ARG A 505 83.39 -4.48 29.36
N ASP A 506 82.74 -5.09 30.34
CA ASP A 506 83.01 -4.84 31.77
C ASP A 506 84.36 -5.43 32.24
N LYS A 507 84.83 -6.52 31.62
CA LYS A 507 86.16 -7.10 31.86
C LYS A 507 87.27 -6.31 31.18
N ASP A 508 87.06 -5.88 29.94
CA ASP A 508 88.02 -5.08 29.20
C ASP A 508 88.19 -3.69 29.86
N SER A 509 87.09 -3.06 30.28
CA SER A 509 87.13 -1.78 30.99
C SER A 509 87.66 -1.86 32.44
N THR A 510 87.64 -3.04 33.08
CA THR A 510 88.37 -3.27 34.33
C THR A 510 89.86 -3.53 34.10
N PHE A 511 90.24 -4.23 33.02
CA PHE A 511 91.64 -4.39 32.59
C PHE A 511 92.32 -3.04 32.29
N ILE A 512 91.64 -2.16 31.54
CA ILE A 512 92.12 -0.80 31.24
C ILE A 512 92.35 -0.01 32.54
N LYS A 513 91.40 -0.06 33.48
CA LYS A 513 91.53 0.61 34.80
C LYS A 513 92.66 0.06 35.65
N THR A 514 93.01 -1.23 35.54
CA THR A 514 94.19 -1.77 36.22
C THR A 514 95.49 -1.30 35.57
N ASP A 515 95.56 -1.21 34.24
CA ASP A 515 96.79 -0.82 33.55
C ASP A 515 97.11 0.67 33.69
N GLU A 516 96.10 1.56 33.65
CA GLU A 516 96.28 2.98 34.02
C GLU A 516 96.82 3.12 35.46
N LYS A 517 96.31 2.31 36.39
CA LYS A 517 96.71 2.36 37.81
C LYS A 517 98.14 1.85 38.02
N ILE A 518 98.59 0.85 37.28
CA ILE A 518 99.99 0.40 37.26
C ILE A 518 100.89 1.50 36.70
N ARG A 519 100.50 2.15 35.60
CA ARG A 519 101.28 3.23 34.98
C ARG A 519 101.46 4.45 35.90
N ASN A 520 100.45 4.81 36.68
CA ASN A 520 100.48 5.96 37.59
C ASN A 520 101.26 5.73 38.91
N ILE A 521 101.57 4.49 39.29
CA ILE A 521 102.32 4.21 40.53
C ILE A 521 103.82 4.47 40.36
N ASN A 522 104.35 4.33 39.15
CA ASN A 522 105.80 4.43 38.87
C ASN A 522 106.34 5.87 38.76
N SER A 523 105.48 6.90 38.77
CA SER A 523 105.87 8.31 38.60
C SER A 523 106.07 9.09 39.92
N SER A 524 105.68 8.53 41.07
CA SER A 524 105.52 9.29 42.32
C SER A 524 106.48 8.87 43.46
N LYS A 525 107.80 8.90 43.21
CA LYS A 525 108.83 8.79 44.27
C LYS A 525 110.13 9.57 43.97
N ARG A 526 110.22 10.81 44.45
CA ARG A 526 111.47 11.42 44.98
C ARG A 526 111.13 12.35 46.16
N PRO A 527 112.00 12.45 47.19
CA PRO A 527 111.64 13.10 48.45
C PRO A 527 111.98 14.60 48.48
N ILE A 528 111.30 15.31 49.37
CA ILE A 528 111.76 16.60 49.92
C ILE A 528 112.80 16.29 51.01
N ASN A 529 113.97 16.92 50.95
CA ASN A 529 114.89 17.01 52.09
C ASN A 529 115.01 18.48 52.51
N THR A 530 114.94 18.72 53.82
CA THR A 530 115.11 20.04 54.43
C THR A 530 116.53 20.21 54.98
N SER A 531 117.19 21.32 54.66
CA SER A 531 118.01 22.08 55.60
C SER A 531 118.26 23.50 55.10
#